data_AF-A0A8K0N597-F1
#
_entry.id   AF-A0A8K0N597-F1
#
_cell.length_a   1.000
_cell.length_b   1.000
_cell.length_c   1.000
_cell.angle_alpha   90.00
_cell.angle_beta   90.00
_cell.angle_gamma   90.00
#
_symmetry.space_group_name_H-M   'P 1'
#
loop_
_entity.id
_entity.type
_entity.pdbx_description
1 polymer ?
#
loop_
_entity_poly.entity_id
_entity_poly.type
_entity_poly.pdbx_seq_one_letter_code
_entity_poly.pdbx_strand_id
1 'polypeptide(L)'
;MLAKGRKIAGRGEEMAAHYAFGPLEDDVIIKHRLLTRTTTTRGEPPLKKLQKKFVSFALETEKEADNLNDCERLYKAFLQEIATFELPLLKSKAVVDANIREKENFNELQEEIQRQISQAQADIEDLKKQLEESKIERQHKEECEAIRKLIALQPPRSETQKIISDLEKEIATLEAENAACVRTLDLRKKQFSLLLHVVDELQNTIEDEQKSLADELRAVMEEQKISIEDGSGGGSEAMLVD
;
A
#
# COMPACT_ATOMS: atom_id res chain seq x y z
N MET A 1 13.36 -35.49 -5.06
CA MET A 1 13.38 -35.08 -6.47
C MET A 1 14.31 -33.85 -6.59
N LEU A 2 15.62 -34.08 -6.71
CA LEU A 2 16.64 -33.02 -6.82
C LEU A 2 17.03 -32.90 -8.28
N ALA A 3 16.60 -31.82 -8.94
CA ALA A 3 16.90 -31.53 -10.33
C ALA A 3 18.37 -31.10 -10.48
N LYS A 4 19.14 -31.92 -11.18
CA LYS A 4 20.54 -31.72 -11.54
C LYS A 4 20.67 -30.49 -12.45
N GLY A 5 21.42 -29.48 -11.99
CA GLY A 5 21.76 -28.29 -12.76
C GLY A 5 22.57 -28.63 -14.02
N ARG A 6 22.08 -28.17 -15.16
CA ARG A 6 22.72 -28.28 -16.47
C ARG A 6 23.81 -27.20 -16.55
N LYS A 7 25.09 -27.61 -16.48
CA LYS A 7 26.22 -26.73 -16.81
C LYS A 7 26.13 -26.38 -18.31
N ILE A 8 25.81 -25.13 -18.61
CA ILE A 8 25.98 -24.56 -19.94
C ILE A 8 27.48 -24.34 -20.11
N ALA A 9 28.13 -25.16 -20.93
CA ALA A 9 29.49 -24.93 -21.37
C ALA A 9 29.48 -23.64 -22.20
N GLY A 10 30.01 -22.56 -21.62
CA GLY A 10 30.29 -21.31 -22.31
C GLY A 10 31.28 -21.59 -23.43
N ARG A 11 30.76 -21.70 -24.65
CA ARG A 11 31.52 -21.79 -25.88
C ARG A 11 32.00 -20.38 -26.23
N GLY A 12 32.87 -19.85 -25.37
CA GLY A 12 33.59 -18.59 -25.51
C GLY A 12 35.05 -18.85 -25.90
N GLU A 13 35.29 -19.83 -26.77
CA GLU A 13 36.53 -19.84 -27.54
C GLU A 13 36.31 -18.85 -28.67
N GLU A 14 36.86 -17.66 -28.49
CA GLU A 14 37.14 -16.73 -29.56
C GLU A 14 37.80 -17.51 -30.70
N MET A 15 37.03 -17.80 -31.76
CA MET A 15 37.58 -18.13 -33.06
C MET A 15 38.27 -16.86 -33.56
N ALA A 16 39.42 -16.53 -32.98
CA ALA A 16 40.40 -15.68 -33.60
C ALA A 16 40.85 -16.44 -34.84
N ALA A 17 40.16 -16.21 -35.96
CA ALA A 17 40.60 -16.66 -37.25
C ALA A 17 42.06 -16.22 -37.39
N HIS A 18 42.95 -17.20 -37.54
CA HIS A 18 44.36 -16.97 -37.82
C HIS A 18 44.47 -16.31 -39.19
N TYR A 19 44.26 -15.00 -39.23
CA TYR A 19 44.59 -14.18 -40.38
C TYR A 19 46.10 -14.05 -40.45
N ALA A 20 46.65 -14.17 -41.66
CA ALA A 20 48.09 -14.09 -41.90
C ALA A 20 48.65 -12.66 -41.63
N PHE A 21 47.77 -11.68 -41.49
CA PHE A 21 48.07 -10.29 -41.16
C PHE A 21 47.12 -9.79 -40.07
N GLY A 22 47.49 -8.69 -39.39
CA GLY A 22 46.60 -8.09 -38.40
C GLY A 22 45.33 -7.50 -39.03
N PRO A 23 44.19 -7.39 -38.32
CA PRO A 23 42.91 -6.95 -38.90
C PRO A 23 42.98 -5.62 -39.67
N LEU A 24 43.76 -4.66 -39.18
CA LEU A 24 43.96 -3.36 -39.83
C LEU A 24 44.81 -3.47 -41.10
N GLU A 25 45.77 -4.39 -41.13
CA GLU A 25 46.63 -4.64 -42.30
C GLU A 25 45.88 -5.44 -43.36
N ASP A 26 45.07 -6.42 -42.92
CA ASP A 26 44.19 -7.20 -43.77
C ASP A 26 43.17 -6.33 -44.50
N ASP A 27 42.54 -5.37 -43.82
CA ASP A 27 41.60 -4.44 -44.46
C ASP A 27 42.27 -3.60 -45.55
N VAL A 28 43.50 -3.16 -45.32
CA VAL A 28 44.27 -2.40 -46.32
C VAL A 28 44.63 -3.29 -47.50
N ILE A 29 45.07 -4.53 -47.26
CA ILE A 29 45.41 -5.51 -48.29
C ILE A 29 44.17 -5.87 -49.12
N ILE A 30 43.04 -6.14 -48.47
CA ILE A 30 41.76 -6.45 -49.09
C ILE A 30 41.28 -5.26 -49.93
N LYS A 31 41.30 -4.05 -49.36
CA LYS A 31 40.95 -2.81 -50.08
C LYS A 31 41.82 -2.63 -51.32
N HIS A 32 43.14 -2.80 -51.19
CA HIS A 32 44.06 -2.67 -52.32
C HIS A 32 43.78 -3.72 -53.39
N ARG A 33 43.53 -4.97 -53.01
CA ARG A 33 43.20 -6.08 -53.92
C ARG A 33 41.86 -5.87 -54.64
N LEU A 34 40.84 -5.33 -53.97
CA LEU A 34 39.55 -4.99 -54.55
C LEU A 34 39.65 -3.82 -55.54
N LEU A 35 40.40 -2.76 -55.19
CA LEU A 35 40.59 -1.59 -56.04
C LEU A 35 41.42 -1.91 -57.29
N THR A 36 42.52 -2.66 -57.13
CA THR A 36 43.43 -3.00 -58.23
C THR A 36 42.99 -4.23 -59.03
N ARG A 37 42.02 -5.00 -58.50
CA ARG A 37 41.54 -6.27 -59.05
C ARG A 37 42.70 -7.22 -59.43
N THR A 38 43.75 -7.23 -58.61
CA THR A 38 44.99 -8.00 -58.83
C THR A 38 44.77 -9.51 -58.89
N THR A 39 43.61 -10.01 -58.44
CA THR A 39 43.19 -11.40 -58.61
C THR A 39 41.85 -11.47 -59.34
N THR A 40 41.86 -11.94 -60.59
CA THR A 40 40.64 -12.30 -61.34
C THR A 40 40.64 -13.82 -61.55
N THR A 41 39.50 -14.48 -61.35
CA THR A 41 39.37 -15.95 -61.47
C THR A 41 39.44 -16.45 -62.91
N ARG A 42 39.24 -15.58 -63.91
CA ARG A 42 39.49 -15.83 -65.33
C ARG A 42 40.07 -14.61 -66.04
N GLY A 43 41.25 -14.76 -66.63
CA GLY A 43 41.88 -13.75 -67.47
C GLY A 43 42.98 -12.95 -66.77
N GLU A 44 43.63 -12.07 -67.52
CA GLU A 44 44.67 -11.18 -67.01
C GLU A 44 44.09 -10.08 -66.11
N PRO A 45 44.70 -9.76 -64.95
CA PRO A 45 44.24 -8.68 -64.09
C PRO A 45 44.11 -7.36 -64.87
N PRO A 46 43.00 -6.61 -64.72
CA PRO A 46 42.75 -5.39 -65.50
C PRO A 46 43.89 -4.36 -65.43
N LEU A 47 44.49 -4.17 -64.25
CA LEU A 47 45.64 -3.27 -64.07
C LEU A 47 46.88 -3.76 -64.83
N LYS A 48 47.13 -5.06 -64.85
CA LYS A 48 48.26 -5.67 -65.58
C LYS A 48 48.06 -5.58 -67.09
N LYS A 49 46.83 -5.76 -67.56
CA LYS A 49 46.46 -5.58 -68.96
C LYS A 49 46.64 -4.13 -69.42
N LEU A 50 46.21 -3.17 -68.60
CA LEU A 50 46.44 -1.73 -68.82
C LEU A 50 47.93 -1.39 -68.87
N GLN A 51 48.70 -1.89 -67.90
CA GLN A 51 50.16 -1.72 -67.86
C GLN A 51 50.84 -2.24 -69.12
N LYS A 52 50.46 -3.43 -69.61
CA LYS A 52 51.02 -3.99 -70.85
C LYS A 52 50.72 -3.11 -72.07
N LYS A 53 49.50 -2.55 -72.17
CA LYS A 53 49.12 -1.64 -73.25
C LYS A 53 49.92 -0.34 -73.19
N PHE A 54 50.12 0.23 -72.00
CA PHE A 54 50.97 1.39 -71.78
C PHE A 54 52.42 1.14 -72.22
N VAL A 55 53.03 0.05 -71.72
CA VAL A 55 54.42 -0.29 -72.06
C VAL A 55 54.58 -0.56 -73.56
N SER A 56 53.60 -1.23 -74.19
CA SER A 56 53.64 -1.46 -75.65
C SER A 56 53.61 -0.16 -76.44
N PHE A 57 52.81 0.82 -76.01
CA PHE A 57 52.77 2.14 -76.63
C PHE A 57 54.08 2.91 -76.42
N ALA A 58 54.59 2.95 -75.18
CA ALA A 58 55.85 3.63 -74.85
C ALA A 58 57.05 3.08 -75.64
N LEU A 59 57.16 1.75 -75.74
CA LEU A 59 58.24 1.11 -76.51
C LEU A 59 58.13 1.37 -78.02
N GLU A 60 56.93 1.55 -78.56
CA GLU A 60 56.76 1.90 -79.99
C GLU A 60 57.13 3.36 -80.24
N THR A 61 56.84 4.26 -79.31
CA THR A 61 57.22 5.68 -79.41
C THR A 61 58.72 5.94 -79.28
N GLU A 62 59.46 5.03 -78.64
CA GLU A 62 60.93 5.13 -78.49
C GLU A 62 61.70 4.65 -79.73
N LYS A 63 61.03 4.04 -80.72
CA LYS A 63 61.70 3.61 -81.96
C LYS A 63 61.92 4.81 -82.89
N GLU A 64 63.16 5.00 -83.34
CA GLU A 64 63.54 6.02 -84.33
C GLU A 64 63.12 5.67 -85.78
N ALA A 65 61.94 5.06 -85.96
CA ALA A 65 61.39 4.69 -87.27
C ALA A 65 60.09 5.46 -87.54
N ASP A 66 59.74 5.69 -88.82
CA ASP A 66 58.49 6.32 -89.26
C ASP A 66 57.26 5.41 -88.99
N ASN A 67 56.96 5.16 -87.72
CA ASN A 67 55.92 4.23 -87.25
C ASN A 67 54.65 4.95 -86.75
N LEU A 68 54.35 6.14 -87.28
CA LEU A 68 53.28 7.02 -86.79
C LEU A 68 51.90 6.32 -86.71
N ASN A 69 51.57 5.48 -87.69
CA ASN A 69 50.32 4.72 -87.74
C ASN A 69 50.21 3.68 -86.61
N ASP A 70 51.31 3.01 -86.27
CA ASP A 70 51.33 2.01 -85.20
C ASP A 70 51.28 2.67 -83.82
N CYS A 71 51.96 3.81 -83.65
CA CYS A 71 51.84 4.65 -82.46
C CYS A 71 50.39 5.11 -82.25
N GLU A 72 49.71 5.60 -83.29
CA GLU A 72 48.31 6.04 -83.18
C GLU A 72 47.37 4.87 -82.83
N ARG A 73 47.57 3.70 -83.45
CA ARG A 73 46.80 2.48 -83.15
C ARG A 73 46.98 2.03 -81.71
N LEU A 74 48.22 2.00 -81.21
CA LEU A 74 48.52 1.61 -79.83
C LEU A 74 48.00 2.63 -78.82
N TYR A 75 48.07 3.93 -79.14
CA TYR A 75 47.49 5.00 -78.33
C TYR A 75 45.97 4.84 -78.16
N LYS A 76 45.23 4.63 -79.27
CA LYS A 76 43.78 4.37 -79.23
C LYS A 76 43.45 3.12 -78.42
N ALA A 77 44.23 2.05 -78.57
CA ALA A 77 44.05 0.82 -77.80
C ALA A 77 44.33 1.03 -76.30
N PHE A 78 45.29 1.88 -75.94
CA PHE A 78 45.58 2.23 -74.55
C PHE A 78 44.45 3.07 -73.94
N LEU A 79 43.95 4.09 -74.64
CA LEU A 79 42.81 4.90 -74.20
C LEU A 79 41.55 4.05 -73.97
N GLN A 80 41.27 3.10 -74.88
CA GLN A 80 40.14 2.19 -74.71
C GLN A 80 40.29 1.31 -73.46
N GLU A 81 41.51 0.84 -73.15
CA GLU A 81 41.77 0.05 -71.96
C GLU A 81 41.66 0.90 -70.68
N ILE A 82 42.08 2.18 -70.69
CA ILE A 82 41.87 3.13 -69.59
C ILE A 82 40.38 3.26 -69.29
N ALA A 83 39.55 3.55 -70.31
CA ALA A 83 38.11 3.72 -70.14
C ALA A 83 37.44 2.44 -69.61
N THR A 84 37.91 1.27 -70.08
CA THR A 84 37.43 -0.03 -69.61
C THR A 84 37.82 -0.29 -68.15
N PHE A 85 39.00 0.18 -67.71
CA PHE A 85 39.47 0.06 -66.33
C PHE A 85 38.75 1.04 -65.38
N GLU A 86 38.41 2.24 -65.87
CA GLU A 86 37.74 3.29 -65.10
C GLU A 86 36.31 2.92 -64.69
N LEU A 87 35.54 2.30 -65.60
CA LEU A 87 34.12 2.00 -65.37
C LEU A 87 33.87 1.14 -64.09
N PRO A 88 34.61 0.05 -63.84
CA PRO A 88 34.52 -0.69 -62.58
C PRO A 88 34.89 0.12 -61.33
N LEU A 89 35.85 1.04 -61.43
CA LEU A 89 36.26 1.90 -60.30
C LEU A 89 35.14 2.86 -59.92
N LEU A 90 34.51 3.50 -60.92
CA LEU A 90 33.35 4.36 -60.72
C LEU A 90 32.18 3.57 -60.11
N LYS A 91 31.94 2.34 -60.57
CA LYS A 91 30.94 1.45 -59.96
C LYS A 91 31.25 1.15 -58.50
N SER A 92 32.50 0.81 -58.18
CA SER A 92 32.91 0.55 -56.79
C SER A 92 32.72 1.78 -55.90
N LYS A 93 33.06 2.97 -56.41
CA LYS A 93 32.85 4.23 -55.70
C LYS A 93 31.35 4.46 -55.42
N ALA A 94 30.50 4.32 -56.44
CA ALA A 94 29.06 4.49 -56.28
C ALA A 94 28.45 3.51 -55.25
N VAL A 95 28.96 2.27 -55.20
CA VAL A 95 28.57 1.28 -54.18
C VAL A 95 29.03 1.68 -52.79
N VAL A 96 30.27 2.16 -52.64
CA VAL A 96 30.78 2.68 -51.35
C VAL A 96 29.93 3.85 -50.87
N ASP A 97 29.66 4.82 -51.74
CA ASP A 97 28.84 6.00 -51.40
C ASP A 97 27.41 5.59 -51.00
N ALA A 98 26.82 4.57 -51.66
CA ALA A 98 25.53 4.03 -51.28
C ALA A 98 25.55 3.34 -49.90
N ASN A 99 26.56 2.52 -49.63
CA ASN A 99 26.72 1.86 -48.33
C ASN A 99 26.93 2.86 -47.18
N ILE A 100 27.63 3.98 -47.43
CA ILE A 100 27.80 5.04 -46.42
C ILE A 100 26.44 5.64 -46.05
N ARG A 101 25.64 6.03 -47.05
CA ARG A 101 24.28 6.55 -46.81
C ARG A 101 23.39 5.54 -46.11
N GLU A 102 23.46 4.27 -46.49
CA GLU A 102 22.67 3.21 -45.86
C GLU A 102 23.09 2.98 -44.41
N LYS A 103 24.40 3.02 -44.12
CA LYS A 103 24.93 2.96 -42.74
C LYS A 103 24.42 4.14 -41.89
N GLU A 104 24.42 5.35 -42.42
CA GLU A 104 23.90 6.53 -41.73
C GLU A 104 22.41 6.35 -41.39
N ASN A 105 21.60 5.88 -42.35
CA ASN A 105 20.19 5.58 -42.13
C ASN A 105 19.98 4.49 -41.06
N PHE A 106 20.82 3.45 -41.02
CA PHE A 106 20.75 2.44 -39.97
C PHE A 106 21.12 2.99 -38.58
N ASN A 107 22.06 3.92 -38.50
CA ASN A 107 22.39 4.58 -37.24
C ASN A 107 21.20 5.41 -36.73
N GLU A 108 20.56 6.20 -37.60
CA GLU A 108 19.36 6.97 -37.25
C GLU A 108 18.21 6.06 -36.78
N LEU A 109 17.97 4.95 -37.49
CA LEU A 109 16.97 3.96 -37.09
C LEU A 109 17.30 3.32 -35.74
N GLN A 110 18.58 3.04 -35.48
CA GLN A 110 19.01 2.49 -34.20
C GLN A 110 18.75 3.46 -33.05
N GLU A 111 19.06 4.75 -33.23
CA GLU A 111 18.77 5.80 -32.24
C GLU A 111 17.26 5.92 -31.98
N GLU A 112 16.44 5.88 -33.04
CA GLU A 112 14.98 5.93 -32.91
C GLU A 112 14.42 4.73 -32.14
N ILE A 113 14.89 3.52 -32.44
CA ILE A 113 14.49 2.30 -31.72
C ILE A 113 14.91 2.40 -30.24
N GLN A 114 16.12 2.87 -29.95
CA GLN A 114 16.58 3.06 -28.56
C GLN A 114 15.71 4.07 -27.81
N ARG A 115 15.30 5.15 -28.46
CA ARG A 115 14.37 6.14 -27.90
C ARG A 115 13.01 5.50 -27.59
N GLN A 116 12.45 4.73 -28.52
CA GLN A 116 11.18 4.04 -28.31
C GLN A 116 11.24 3.00 -27.19
N ILE A 117 12.35 2.24 -27.09
CA ILE A 117 12.58 1.31 -25.98
C ILE A 117 12.59 2.06 -24.64
N SER A 118 13.33 3.18 -24.57
CA SER A 118 13.41 3.99 -23.35
C SER A 118 12.05 4.56 -22.95
N GLN A 119 11.26 5.04 -23.92
CA GLN A 119 9.91 5.52 -23.67
C GLN A 119 9.00 4.40 -23.17
N ALA A 120 9.01 3.24 -23.82
CA ALA A 120 8.19 2.09 -23.39
C ALA A 120 8.56 1.60 -21.99
N GLN A 121 9.85 1.67 -21.62
CA GLN A 121 10.28 1.36 -20.25
C GLN A 121 9.73 2.35 -19.22
N ALA A 122 9.75 3.65 -19.52
CA ALA A 122 9.15 4.67 -18.67
C ALA A 122 7.63 4.46 -18.51
N ASP A 123 6.92 4.21 -19.62
CA ASP A 123 5.49 3.94 -19.60
C ASP A 123 5.15 2.70 -18.75
N ILE A 124 5.99 1.66 -18.80
CA ILE A 124 5.83 0.46 -17.96
C ILE A 124 5.98 0.79 -16.47
N GLU A 125 6.95 1.64 -16.09
CA GLU A 125 7.11 2.05 -14.70
C GLU A 125 5.92 2.88 -14.20
N ASP A 126 5.44 3.82 -15.01
CA ASP A 126 4.27 4.64 -14.69
C ASP A 126 3.01 3.77 -14.52
N LEU A 127 2.78 2.82 -15.44
CA LEU A 127 1.66 1.88 -15.35
C LEU A 127 1.75 0.97 -14.12
N LYS A 128 2.96 0.55 -13.71
CA LYS A 128 3.16 -0.21 -12.46
C LYS A 128 2.78 0.62 -11.24
N LYS A 129 3.14 1.91 -11.21
CA LYS A 129 2.78 2.81 -10.13
C LYS A 129 1.27 3.01 -10.03
N GLN A 130 0.62 3.30 -11.16
CA GLN A 130 -0.84 3.44 -11.24
C GLN A 130 -1.56 2.16 -10.82
N LEU A 131 -1.02 0.99 -11.19
CA LEU A 131 -1.58 -0.29 -10.78
C LEU A 131 -1.53 -0.46 -9.26
N GLU A 132 -0.43 -0.08 -8.62
CA GLU A 132 -0.31 -0.18 -7.16
C GLU A 132 -1.24 0.79 -6.44
N GLU A 133 -1.35 2.03 -6.92
CA GLU A 133 -2.32 3.01 -6.41
C GLU A 133 -3.76 2.49 -6.52
N SER A 134 -4.12 1.88 -7.66
CA SER A 134 -5.44 1.29 -7.88
C SER A 134 -5.72 0.10 -6.96
N LYS A 135 -4.72 -0.73 -6.64
CA LYS A 135 -4.88 -1.81 -5.65
C LYS A 135 -5.16 -1.27 -4.26
N ILE A 136 -4.46 -0.21 -3.84
CA ILE A 136 -4.68 0.44 -2.53
C ILE A 136 -6.11 1.00 -2.48
N GLU A 137 -6.55 1.69 -3.53
CA GLU A 137 -7.93 2.20 -3.60
C GLU A 137 -8.96 1.07 -3.52
N ARG A 138 -8.70 -0.07 -4.18
CA ARG A 138 -9.56 -1.25 -4.11
C ARG A 138 -9.63 -1.82 -2.69
N GLN A 139 -8.49 -1.95 -2.00
CA GLN A 139 -8.44 -2.41 -0.62
C GLN A 139 -9.25 -1.50 0.31
N HIS A 140 -9.05 -0.18 0.21
CA HIS A 140 -9.83 0.77 1.01
C HIS A 140 -11.34 0.67 0.74
N LYS A 141 -11.76 0.44 -0.52
CA LYS A 141 -13.16 0.20 -0.88
C LYS A 141 -13.70 -1.08 -0.25
N GLU A 142 -12.95 -2.18 -0.32
CA GLU A 142 -13.29 -3.47 0.28
C GLU A 142 -13.44 -3.35 1.82
N GLU A 143 -12.50 -2.67 2.48
CA GLU A 143 -12.55 -2.39 3.93
C GLU A 143 -13.77 -1.54 4.31
N CYS A 144 -14.04 -0.49 3.56
CA CYS A 144 -15.21 0.37 3.75
C CYS A 144 -16.52 -0.41 3.52
N GLU A 145 -16.57 -1.32 2.56
CA GLU A 145 -17.73 -2.19 2.34
C GLU A 145 -17.92 -3.18 3.51
N ALA A 146 -16.84 -3.76 4.03
CA ALA A 146 -16.88 -4.63 5.19
C ALA A 146 -17.42 -3.90 6.44
N ILE A 147 -16.93 -2.70 6.71
CA ILE A 147 -17.44 -1.84 7.80
C ILE A 147 -18.91 -1.48 7.56
N ARG A 148 -19.28 -1.13 6.32
CA ARG A 148 -20.68 -0.81 5.97
C ARG A 148 -21.62 -1.99 6.25
N LYS A 149 -21.20 -3.22 5.92
CA LYS A 149 -21.95 -4.43 6.26
C LYS A 149 -22.13 -4.56 7.76
N LEU A 150 -21.05 -4.40 8.54
CA LEU A 150 -21.13 -4.46 10.00
C LEU A 150 -22.07 -3.41 10.59
N ILE A 151 -22.03 -2.17 10.07
CA ILE A 151 -22.94 -1.09 10.48
C ILE A 151 -24.39 -1.44 10.13
N ALA A 152 -24.64 -2.04 8.96
CA ALA A 152 -25.99 -2.41 8.53
C ALA A 152 -26.63 -3.53 9.38
N LEU A 153 -25.84 -4.33 10.09
CA LEU A 153 -26.36 -5.28 11.09
C LEU A 153 -26.87 -4.58 12.36
N GLN A 154 -26.44 -3.36 12.63
CA GLN A 154 -26.86 -2.60 13.80
C GLN A 154 -28.16 -1.83 13.52
N PRO A 155 -29.04 -1.67 14.52
CA PRO A 155 -30.27 -0.91 14.36
C PRO A 155 -29.99 0.56 14.05
N PRO A 156 -30.92 1.26 13.37
CA PRO A 156 -30.78 2.68 13.07
C PRO A 156 -30.62 3.50 14.36
N ARG A 157 -29.65 4.43 14.35
CA ARG A 157 -29.37 5.27 15.52
C ARG A 157 -30.60 6.05 16.02
N SER A 158 -31.48 6.48 15.11
CA SER A 158 -32.74 7.16 15.44
C SER A 158 -33.67 6.29 16.29
N GLU A 159 -33.77 4.99 15.99
CA GLU A 159 -34.60 4.05 16.74
C GLU A 159 -34.01 3.83 18.14
N THR A 160 -32.71 3.54 18.22
CA THR A 160 -32.01 3.38 19.50
C THR A 160 -32.12 4.65 20.36
N GLN A 161 -32.01 5.82 19.75
CA GLN A 161 -32.10 7.10 20.46
C GLN A 161 -33.52 7.41 20.94
N LYS A 162 -34.54 6.98 20.19
CA LYS A 162 -35.93 7.05 20.64
C LYS A 162 -36.16 6.14 21.86
N ILE A 163 -35.68 4.88 21.80
CA ILE A 163 -35.79 3.93 22.91
C ILE A 163 -35.12 4.49 24.17
N ILE A 164 -33.92 5.07 24.03
CA ILE A 164 -33.22 5.73 25.15
C ILE A 164 -34.09 6.84 25.75
N SER A 165 -34.63 7.73 24.92
CA SER A 165 -35.46 8.84 25.41
C SER A 165 -36.75 8.36 26.08
N ASP A 166 -37.36 7.29 25.59
CA ASP A 166 -38.57 6.73 26.18
C ASP A 166 -38.26 6.05 27.53
N LEU A 167 -37.15 5.31 27.63
CA LEU A 167 -36.68 4.73 28.90
C LEU A 167 -36.28 5.80 29.93
N GLU A 168 -35.63 6.88 29.51
CA GLU A 168 -35.29 8.00 30.40
C GLU A 168 -36.55 8.66 31.00
N LYS A 169 -37.61 8.80 30.21
CA LYS A 169 -38.91 9.30 30.71
C LYS A 169 -39.53 8.31 31.70
N GLU A 170 -39.50 7.01 31.38
CA GLU A 170 -40.04 5.97 32.26
C GLU A 170 -39.32 5.96 33.62
N ILE A 171 -37.98 6.03 33.61
CA ILE A 171 -37.19 6.15 34.84
C ILE A 171 -37.62 7.39 35.64
N ALA A 172 -37.72 8.56 35.00
CA ALA A 172 -38.14 9.78 35.68
C ALA A 172 -39.55 9.65 36.30
N THR A 173 -40.47 8.95 35.62
CA THR A 173 -41.81 8.69 36.18
C THR A 173 -41.77 7.76 37.38
N LEU A 174 -41.01 6.66 37.30
CA LEU A 174 -40.85 5.70 38.40
C LEU A 174 -40.16 6.33 39.62
N GLU A 175 -39.16 7.20 39.40
CA GLU A 175 -38.52 7.96 40.47
C GLU A 175 -39.50 8.91 41.17
N ALA A 176 -40.36 9.59 40.40
CA ALA A 176 -41.39 10.47 40.96
C ALA A 176 -42.45 9.70 41.76
N GLU A 177 -42.89 8.53 41.25
CA GLU A 177 -43.82 7.63 41.94
C GLU A 177 -43.20 7.08 43.23
N ASN A 178 -41.95 6.61 43.17
CA ASN A 178 -41.24 6.12 44.34
C ASN A 178 -41.10 7.24 45.39
N ALA A 179 -40.71 8.45 44.99
CA ALA A 179 -40.63 9.60 45.89
C ALA A 179 -42.01 9.97 46.48
N ALA A 180 -43.10 9.82 45.75
CA ALA A 180 -44.46 9.99 46.29
C ALA A 180 -44.84 8.88 47.29
N CYS A 181 -44.48 7.64 47.00
CA CYS A 181 -44.73 6.49 47.85
C CYS A 181 -43.95 6.59 49.18
N VAL A 182 -42.66 6.94 49.12
CA VAL A 182 -41.81 7.20 50.30
C VAL A 182 -42.41 8.30 51.18
N ARG A 183 -42.81 9.44 50.58
CA ARG A 183 -43.48 10.54 51.33
C ARG A 183 -44.75 10.06 52.02
N THR A 184 -45.56 9.26 51.35
CA THR A 184 -46.80 8.70 51.92
C THR A 184 -46.50 7.74 53.05
N LEU A 185 -45.49 6.88 52.89
CA LEU A 185 -45.06 5.94 53.91
C LEU A 185 -44.57 6.67 55.17
N ASP A 186 -43.75 7.71 55.02
CA ASP A 186 -43.25 8.50 56.14
C ASP A 186 -44.38 9.25 56.86
N LEU A 187 -45.38 9.75 56.13
CA LEU A 187 -46.58 10.31 56.73
C LEU A 187 -47.32 9.26 57.58
N ARG A 188 -47.50 8.04 57.06
CA ARG A 188 -48.14 6.94 57.81
C ARG A 188 -47.32 6.52 59.03
N LYS A 189 -45.99 6.44 58.93
CA LYS A 189 -45.10 6.19 60.08
C LYS A 189 -45.31 7.23 61.18
N LYS A 190 -45.37 8.52 60.82
CA LYS A 190 -45.63 9.62 61.78
C LYS A 190 -47.02 9.49 62.42
N GLN A 191 -48.05 9.17 61.63
CA GLN A 191 -49.41 8.94 62.14
C GLN A 191 -49.48 7.75 63.11
N PHE A 192 -48.81 6.64 62.79
CA PHE A 192 -48.73 5.47 63.68
C PHE A 192 -47.94 5.79 64.96
N SER A 193 -46.84 6.53 64.87
CA SER A 193 -46.09 6.97 66.04
C SER A 193 -46.93 7.82 66.98
N LEU A 194 -47.77 8.71 66.43
CA LEU A 194 -48.71 9.50 67.24
C LEU A 194 -49.77 8.62 67.89
N LEU A 195 -50.35 7.67 67.15
CA LEU A 195 -51.33 6.74 67.72
C LEU A 195 -50.74 5.91 68.87
N LEU A 196 -49.52 5.38 68.69
CA LEU A 196 -48.82 4.64 69.74
C LEU A 196 -48.57 5.50 70.98
N HIS A 197 -48.20 6.77 70.80
CA HIS A 197 -48.02 7.70 71.91
C HIS A 197 -49.34 7.95 72.68
N VAL A 198 -50.46 8.14 71.97
CA VAL A 198 -51.78 8.31 72.62
C VAL A 198 -52.20 7.04 73.36
N VAL A 199 -51.93 5.85 72.80
CA VAL A 199 -52.19 4.58 73.48
C VAL A 199 -51.35 4.47 74.77
N ASP A 200 -50.07 4.83 74.70
CA ASP A 200 -49.17 4.86 75.86
C ASP A 200 -49.64 5.86 76.93
N GLU A 201 -50.04 7.08 76.54
CA GLU A 201 -50.62 8.07 77.45
C GLU A 201 -51.91 7.56 78.13
N LEU A 202 -52.80 6.90 77.38
CA LEU A 202 -54.01 6.30 77.95
C LEU A 202 -53.67 5.16 78.91
N GLN A 203 -52.70 4.31 78.58
CA GLN A 203 -52.22 3.26 79.50
C GLN A 203 -51.65 3.85 80.78
N ASN A 204 -50.78 4.86 80.66
CA ASN A 204 -50.23 5.59 81.81
C ASN A 204 -51.34 6.23 82.65
N THR A 205 -52.34 6.85 82.02
CA THR A 205 -53.49 7.45 82.71
C THR A 205 -54.30 6.39 83.47
N ILE A 206 -54.57 5.24 82.86
CA ILE A 206 -55.28 4.12 83.52
C ILE A 206 -54.45 3.57 84.69
N GLU A 207 -53.13 3.40 84.51
CA GLU A 207 -52.23 2.97 85.60
C GLU A 207 -52.20 3.98 86.75
N ASP A 208 -52.19 5.27 86.44
CA ASP A 208 -52.19 6.34 87.43
C ASP A 208 -53.55 6.50 88.11
N GLU A 209 -54.66 6.32 87.40
CA GLU A 209 -56.01 6.21 88.00
C GLU A 209 -56.12 4.99 88.91
N GLN A 210 -55.56 3.84 88.52
CA GLN A 210 -55.51 2.64 89.36
C GLN A 210 -54.63 2.85 90.60
N LYS A 211 -53.48 3.52 90.48
CA LYS A 211 -52.64 3.91 91.63
C LYS A 211 -53.37 4.91 92.52
N SER A 212 -54.02 5.92 91.95
CA SER A 212 -54.79 6.93 92.68
C SER A 212 -55.96 6.29 93.43
N LEU A 213 -56.70 5.37 92.81
CA LEU A 213 -57.75 4.59 93.47
C LEU A 213 -57.19 3.71 94.60
N ALA A 214 -56.01 3.10 94.39
CA ALA A 214 -55.34 2.33 95.43
C ALA A 214 -54.85 3.20 96.60
N ASP A 215 -54.38 4.42 96.31
CA ASP A 215 -53.93 5.40 97.30
C ASP A 215 -55.11 6.05 98.04
N GLU A 216 -56.24 6.32 97.37
CA GLU A 216 -57.50 6.75 98.00
C GLU A 216 -58.09 5.65 98.88
N LEU A 217 -58.10 4.39 98.44
CA LEU A 217 -58.53 3.27 99.26
C LEU A 217 -57.63 3.11 100.49
N ARG A 218 -56.31 3.32 100.34
CA ARG A 218 -55.35 3.33 101.45
C ARG A 218 -55.61 4.51 102.40
N ALA A 219 -55.89 5.71 101.89
CA ALA A 219 -56.22 6.88 102.70
C ALA A 219 -57.55 6.73 103.47
N VAL A 220 -58.58 6.13 102.86
CA VAL A 220 -59.85 5.81 103.53
C VAL A 220 -59.67 4.75 104.62
N MET A 221 -58.80 3.75 104.39
CA MET A 221 -58.42 2.79 105.43
C MET A 221 -57.63 3.45 106.57
N GLU A 222 -56.79 4.43 106.27
CA GLU A 222 -56.07 5.23 107.28
C GLU A 222 -57.00 6.20 108.04
N GLU A 223 -58.01 6.81 107.38
CA GLU A 223 -59.02 7.67 108.02
C GLU A 223 -60.03 6.88 108.88
N GLN A 224 -60.40 5.65 108.48
CA GLN A 224 -61.16 4.72 109.34
C GLN A 224 -60.34 4.28 110.55
N LYS A 225 -59.02 4.19 110.44
CA LYS A 225 -58.12 3.90 111.56
C LYS A 225 -58.01 5.10 112.52
N ILE A 226 -58.00 6.33 112.01
CA ILE A 226 -57.96 7.56 112.82
C ILE A 226 -59.31 7.86 113.51
N SER A 227 -60.45 7.54 112.88
CA SER A 227 -61.79 7.71 113.50
C SER A 227 -62.15 6.66 114.56
N ILE A 228 -61.38 5.57 114.68
CA ILE A 228 -61.57 4.53 115.72
C ILE A 228 -60.71 4.81 116.97
N GLU A 229 -59.70 5.69 116.92
CA GLU A 229 -58.79 5.93 118.05
C GLU A 229 -59.18 7.08 119.00
N ASP A 230 -60.17 7.92 118.67
CA ASP A 230 -60.60 9.06 119.51
C ASP A 230 -61.94 8.84 120.25
N GLY A 231 -62.25 7.57 120.57
CA GLY A 231 -63.56 7.19 121.11
C GLY A 231 -63.60 5.96 122.01
N SER A 232 -62.63 5.71 122.89
CA SER A 232 -62.87 5.01 124.17
C SER A 232 -61.63 4.99 125.07
N GLY A 233 -61.59 5.85 126.08
CA GLY A 233 -60.66 5.73 127.19
C GLY A 233 -61.06 4.63 128.19
N GLY A 234 -60.05 4.03 128.83
CA GLY A 234 -60.17 3.49 130.18
C GLY A 234 -59.75 2.03 130.39
N GLY A 235 -58.55 1.85 130.95
CA GLY A 235 -58.38 1.06 132.18
C GLY A 235 -57.77 -0.35 132.12
N SER A 236 -56.69 -0.50 132.91
CA SER A 236 -56.14 -1.72 133.56
C SER A 236 -55.25 -2.64 132.70
N GLU A 237 -53.92 -2.64 132.89
CA GLU A 237 -53.13 -3.25 133.99
C GLU A 237 -52.92 -4.76 133.81
N ALA A 238 -51.69 -5.18 133.43
CA ALA A 238 -50.95 -6.31 134.03
C ALA A 238 -49.64 -6.65 133.26
N MET A 239 -48.53 -6.55 134.00
CA MET A 239 -47.35 -7.43 134.08
C MET A 239 -46.69 -8.06 132.84
N LEU A 240 -45.45 -7.62 132.59
CA LEU A 240 -44.18 -8.39 132.61
C LEU A 240 -44.27 -9.93 132.61
N VAL A 241 -43.53 -10.60 131.70
CA VAL A 241 -42.46 -11.59 132.01
C VAL A 241 -41.54 -11.76 130.77
N ASP A 242 -40.22 -11.73 131.04
CA ASP A 242 -38.99 -12.13 130.29
C ASP A 242 -38.78 -11.78 128.80
#